data_AF-A0A7V1AEX4-F1
#
_entry.id   AF-A0A7V1AEX4-F1
#
_cell.length_a   1.000
_cell.length_b   1.000
_cell.length_c   1.000
_cell.angle_alpha   90.00
_cell.angle_beta   90.00
_cell.angle_gamma   90.00
#
_symmetry.space_group_name_H-M   'P 1'
#
loop_
_entity.id
_entity.type
_entity.pdbx_description
1 polymer ?
#
loop_
_entity_poly.entity_id
_entity_poly.type
_entity_poly.pdbx_seq_one_letter_code
_entity_poly.pdbx_strand_id
1 'polypeptide(L)'
;MQTKLTLLPGRSGTKKLLRQYGDQLICVRYRYDDYHKKRYKTVELIIEETPWVTKDNGKGGSKNSIRNERVAVRIGFKEGELRTLVKDAGGIWKKEEKVWMLPYKKAVEFGLEKRIIK
;
A
#
# COMPACT_ATOMS: atom_id res chain seq x y z
N MET A 1 20.60 21.06 -5.61
CA MET A 1 19.39 21.48 -6.35
C MET A 1 18.13 21.06 -5.58
N GLN A 2 17.30 22.02 -5.14
CA GLN A 2 16.10 21.78 -4.31
C GLN A 2 14.82 22.19 -5.04
N THR A 3 13.75 21.42 -4.93
CA THR A 3 12.43 21.78 -5.50
C THR A 3 11.73 22.78 -4.61
N LYS A 4 11.34 23.95 -5.15
CA LYS A 4 10.61 24.99 -4.40
C LYS A 4 9.13 25.10 -4.77
N LEU A 5 8.76 24.70 -5.97
CA LEU A 5 7.37 24.80 -6.45
C LEU A 5 7.06 23.68 -7.43
N THR A 6 5.90 23.04 -7.24
CA THR A 6 5.31 22.08 -8.16
C THR A 6 3.97 22.61 -8.61
N LEU A 7 3.74 22.64 -9.92
CA LEU A 7 2.49 23.09 -10.53
C LEU A 7 1.88 21.97 -11.35
N LEU A 8 0.56 21.82 -11.22
CA LEU A 8 -0.23 20.94 -12.07
C LEU A 8 -0.42 21.53 -13.48
N PRO A 9 -0.71 20.69 -14.50
CA PRO A 9 -1.09 21.16 -15.82
C PRO A 9 -2.31 22.09 -15.77
N GLY A 10 -2.36 23.08 -16.67
CA GLY A 10 -3.47 24.04 -16.77
C GLY A 10 -3.41 25.25 -15.83
N ARG A 11 -2.59 25.21 -14.77
CA ARG A 11 -2.33 26.36 -13.90
C ARG A 11 -1.57 27.49 -14.63
N SER A 12 -1.59 28.69 -14.05
CA SER A 12 -0.78 29.81 -14.56
C SER A 12 0.70 29.41 -14.61
N GLY A 13 1.37 29.68 -15.74
CA GLY A 13 2.76 29.28 -15.98
C GLY A 13 2.97 27.84 -16.50
N THR A 14 1.92 27.01 -16.58
CA THR A 14 1.99 25.64 -17.16
C THR A 14 1.19 25.48 -18.45
N LYS A 15 0.31 26.43 -18.81
CA LYS A 15 -0.53 26.38 -20.03
C LYS A 15 0.23 26.11 -21.35
N LYS A 16 1.40 26.73 -21.55
CA LYS A 16 2.23 26.47 -22.75
C LYS A 16 2.75 25.02 -22.79
N LEU A 17 3.14 24.50 -21.63
CA LEU A 17 3.65 23.13 -21.51
C LEU A 17 2.52 22.11 -21.64
N LEU A 18 1.33 22.42 -21.10
CA LEU A 18 0.13 21.61 -21.34
C LEU A 18 -0.23 21.58 -22.83
N ARG A 19 -0.17 22.71 -23.56
CA ARG A 19 -0.39 22.69 -25.01
C ARG A 19 0.67 21.88 -25.78
N GLN A 20 1.89 21.81 -25.26
CA GLN A 20 2.99 21.10 -25.91
C GLN A 20 2.96 19.60 -25.67
N TYR A 21 2.66 19.18 -24.43
CA TYR A 21 2.76 17.79 -23.99
C TYR A 21 1.40 17.12 -23.76
N GLY A 22 0.31 17.88 -23.80
CA GLY A 22 -1.05 17.38 -23.62
C GLY A 22 -1.21 16.60 -22.32
N ASP A 23 -1.94 15.49 -22.42
CA ASP A 23 -2.29 14.61 -21.30
C ASP A 23 -1.08 13.83 -20.75
N GLN A 24 0.03 13.78 -21.49
CA GLN A 24 1.27 13.17 -21.02
C GLN A 24 1.97 14.02 -19.95
N LEU A 25 1.59 15.30 -19.78
CA LEU A 25 2.19 16.15 -18.76
C LEU A 25 1.64 15.85 -17.37
N ILE A 26 2.47 15.29 -16.49
CA ILE A 26 2.10 15.04 -15.10
C ILE A 26 2.21 16.32 -14.26
N CYS A 27 3.36 17.00 -14.30
CA CYS A 27 3.56 18.24 -13.55
C CYS A 27 4.77 19.05 -14.05
N VAL A 28 4.86 20.30 -13.58
CA VAL A 28 5.99 21.21 -13.80
C VAL A 28 6.63 21.56 -12.45
N ARG A 29 7.94 21.40 -12.32
CA ARG A 29 8.68 21.71 -11.09
C ARG A 29 9.73 22.80 -11.31
N TYR A 30 9.81 23.74 -10.38
CA TYR A 30 10.88 24.73 -10.32
C TYR A 30 11.89 24.32 -9.26
N ARG A 31 13.14 24.14 -9.69
CA ARG A 31 14.25 23.72 -8.85
C ARG A 31 15.30 24.81 -8.81
N TYR A 32 15.87 25.03 -7.65
CA TYR A 32 16.88 26.05 -7.42
C TYR A 32 18.18 25.38 -7.02
N ASP A 33 19.24 25.74 -7.72
CA ASP A 33 20.60 25.42 -7.37
C ASP A 33 21.27 26.68 -6.84
N ASP A 34 21.44 26.75 -5.52
CA ASP A 34 22.01 27.92 -4.87
C ASP A 34 23.52 28.02 -5.06
N TYR A 35 24.21 26.89 -5.28
CA TYR A 35 25.64 26.87 -5.53
C TYR A 35 25.95 27.45 -6.90
N HIS A 36 25.23 27.01 -7.94
CA HIS A 36 25.40 27.51 -9.30
C HIS A 36 24.55 28.75 -9.62
N LYS A 37 23.76 29.25 -8.65
CA LYS A 37 22.77 30.34 -8.80
C LYS A 37 21.85 30.16 -10.01
N LYS A 38 21.38 28.93 -10.24
CA LYS A 38 20.50 28.56 -11.37
C LYS A 38 19.10 28.20 -10.92
N ARG A 39 18.11 28.63 -11.70
CA ARG A 39 16.73 28.14 -11.61
C ARG A 39 16.43 27.23 -12.79
N TYR A 40 16.10 25.99 -12.50
CA TYR A 40 15.67 25.00 -13.47
C TYR A 40 14.15 24.90 -13.48
N LYS A 41 13.56 24.83 -14.66
CA LYS A 41 12.16 24.48 -14.88
C LYS A 41 12.13 23.12 -15.55
N THR A 42 11.59 22.13 -14.86
CA THR A 42 11.55 20.74 -15.31
C THR A 42 10.11 20.28 -15.46
N VAL A 43 9.85 19.34 -16.36
CA VAL A 43 8.56 18.66 -16.51
C VAL A 43 8.71 17.20 -16.15
N GLU A 44 7.62 16.59 -15.65
CA GLU A 44 7.47 15.14 -15.57
C GLU A 44 6.47 14.72 -16.64
N LEU A 45 6.87 13.76 -17.46
CA LEU A 45 6.11 13.30 -18.62
C LEU A 45 5.87 11.80 -18.52
N ILE A 46 4.69 11.37 -18.97
CA ILE A 46 4.43 9.98 -19.32
C ILE A 46 5.14 9.72 -20.66
N ILE A 47 6.11 8.81 -20.65
CA ILE A 47 6.82 8.38 -21.86
C ILE A 47 6.30 7.04 -22.39
N GLU A 48 5.69 6.23 -21.51
CA GLU A 48 5.14 4.92 -21.80
C GLU A 48 3.99 4.67 -20.81
N GLU A 49 2.92 4.04 -21.31
CA GLU A 49 1.82 3.55 -20.52
C GLU A 49 1.62 2.07 -20.83
N THR A 50 1.80 1.22 -19.82
CA THR A 50 1.66 -0.23 -19.92
C THR A 50 0.80 -0.70 -18.75
N PRO A 51 -0.18 -1.61 -18.95
CA PRO A 51 -0.95 -2.18 -17.85
C PRO A 51 -0.04 -2.81 -16.80
N TRP A 52 -0.04 -2.27 -15.58
CA TRP A 52 0.64 -2.87 -14.44
C TRP A 52 -0.37 -3.69 -13.62
N VAL A 53 -0.38 -5.00 -13.85
CA VAL A 53 -1.15 -5.92 -13.00
C VAL A 53 -0.34 -6.18 -11.73
N THR A 54 -0.76 -5.59 -10.61
CA THR A 54 -0.27 -6.09 -9.31
C THR A 54 -0.76 -7.52 -9.18
N LYS A 55 0.05 -8.42 -8.60
CA LYS A 55 -0.42 -9.77 -8.21
C LYS A 55 -1.40 -9.70 -7.03
N ASP A 56 -2.32 -8.74 -7.05
CA ASP A 56 -3.46 -8.70 -6.16
C ASP A 56 -4.57 -9.47 -6.85
N ASN A 57 -4.66 -10.75 -6.51
CA ASN A 57 -5.87 -11.54 -6.75
C ASN A 57 -7.04 -10.87 -5.99
N GLY A 58 -7.68 -9.88 -6.62
CA GLY A 58 -9.03 -9.43 -6.31
C GLY A 58 -9.30 -8.90 -4.90
N LYS A 59 -8.33 -8.36 -4.15
CA LYS A 59 -8.60 -7.60 -2.92
C LYS A 59 -7.66 -6.41 -2.78
N GLY A 60 -8.15 -5.25 -3.21
CA GLY A 60 -7.47 -3.97 -3.03
C GLY A 60 -7.01 -3.79 -1.58
N GLY A 61 -5.70 -3.69 -1.39
CA GLY A 61 -5.10 -3.59 -0.09
C GLY A 61 -3.85 -2.73 -0.14
N SER A 62 -4.02 -1.44 0.18
CA SER A 62 -2.97 -0.54 0.68
C SER A 62 -1.95 -1.31 1.53
N LYS A 63 -0.67 -0.90 1.56
CA LYS A 63 0.43 -1.51 2.38
C LYS A 63 0.07 -1.87 3.83
N ASN A 64 -1.02 -1.35 4.39
CA ASN A 64 -1.66 -1.81 5.63
C ASN A 64 -2.27 -3.22 5.61
N SER A 65 -2.62 -3.77 4.44
CA SER A 65 -3.25 -5.09 4.26
C SER A 65 -2.27 -6.22 4.56
N ILE A 66 -1.00 -6.08 4.13
CA ILE A 66 0.06 -7.06 4.40
C ILE A 66 0.33 -7.19 5.91
N ARG A 67 0.24 -6.08 6.66
CA ARG A 67 0.40 -6.10 8.12
C ARG A 67 -0.77 -6.73 8.88
N ASN A 68 -1.89 -6.97 8.21
CA ASN A 68 -3.10 -7.52 8.79
C ASN A 68 -3.52 -8.82 8.11
N GLU A 69 -2.58 -9.50 7.44
CA GLU A 69 -2.80 -10.81 6.85
C GLU A 69 -3.29 -11.77 7.95
N ARG A 70 -4.55 -12.16 7.83
CA ARG A 70 -5.18 -13.09 8.76
C ARG A 70 -4.77 -14.49 8.34
N VAL A 71 -4.15 -15.22 9.25
CA VAL A 71 -3.78 -16.62 9.09
C VAL A 71 -4.84 -17.52 9.70
N ALA A 72 -5.06 -18.67 9.08
CA ALA A 72 -5.90 -19.72 9.62
C ALA A 72 -5.12 -20.50 10.67
N VAL A 73 -5.65 -20.61 11.88
CA VAL A 73 -5.04 -21.38 12.98
C VAL A 73 -6.01 -22.44 13.46
N ARG A 74 -5.50 -23.66 13.64
CA ARG A 74 -6.27 -24.78 14.20
C ARG A 74 -6.15 -24.79 15.72
N ILE A 75 -7.30 -24.65 16.37
CA ILE A 75 -7.45 -24.75 17.82
C ILE A 75 -8.47 -25.84 18.10
N GLY A 76 -8.08 -26.81 18.92
CA GLY A 76 -8.92 -27.94 19.30
C GLY A 76 -10.16 -27.46 20.05
N PHE A 77 -11.27 -28.18 19.88
CA PHE A 77 -12.54 -27.82 20.51
C PHE A 77 -12.45 -27.75 22.05
N LYS A 78 -11.63 -28.62 22.65
CA LYS A 78 -11.39 -28.71 24.10
C LYS A 78 -10.47 -27.62 24.64
N GLU A 79 -9.79 -26.86 23.79
CA GLU A 79 -8.87 -25.78 24.18
C GLU A 79 -9.65 -24.47 24.42
N GLY A 80 -10.54 -24.47 25.41
CA GLY A 80 -11.46 -23.36 25.70
C GLY A 80 -10.76 -22.03 25.93
N GLU A 81 -9.66 -22.03 26.68
CA GLU A 81 -8.88 -20.82 26.99
C GLU A 81 -8.28 -20.19 25.73
N LEU A 82 -7.69 -21.00 24.83
CA LEU A 82 -7.15 -20.52 23.56
C LEU A 82 -8.24 -19.98 22.63
N ARG A 83 -9.44 -20.57 22.67
CA ARG A 83 -10.58 -20.05 21.90
C ARG A 83 -11.05 -18.70 22.40
N THR A 84 -11.11 -18.51 23.72
CA THR A 84 -11.44 -17.21 24.33
C THR A 84 -10.37 -16.18 23.99
N LEU A 85 -9.09 -16.52 24.15
CA LEU A 85 -7.96 -15.66 23.83
C LEU A 85 -7.97 -15.18 22.36
N VAL A 86 -8.23 -16.09 21.42
CA VAL A 86 -8.30 -15.74 20.00
C VAL A 86 -9.55 -14.92 19.67
N LYS A 87 -10.68 -15.20 20.33
CA LYS A 87 -11.90 -14.41 20.18
C LYS A 87 -11.70 -12.97 20.69
N ASP A 88 -11.08 -12.79 21.85
CA ASP A 88 -10.80 -11.48 22.46
C ASP A 88 -9.78 -10.68 21.62
N ALA A 89 -8.86 -11.37 20.93
CA ALA A 89 -7.93 -10.78 19.99
C ALA A 89 -8.54 -10.41 18.62
N GLY A 90 -9.86 -10.52 18.45
CA GLY A 90 -10.57 -10.22 17.20
C GLY A 90 -10.50 -11.33 16.15
N GLY A 91 -10.22 -12.56 16.58
CA GLY A 91 -10.23 -13.76 15.75
C GLY A 91 -11.63 -14.10 15.23
N ILE A 92 -11.72 -14.48 13.96
CA ILE A 92 -12.97 -14.86 13.31
C ILE A 92 -13.01 -16.38 13.17
N TRP A 93 -14.06 -17.00 13.68
CA TRP A 93 -14.28 -18.43 13.46
C TRP A 93 -14.81 -18.70 12.06
N LYS A 94 -14.12 -19.53 11.29
CA LYS A 94 -14.60 -20.08 10.02
C LYS A 94 -15.09 -21.51 10.24
N LYS A 95 -16.41 -21.70 10.15
CA LYS A 95 -17.07 -22.97 10.49
C LYS A 95 -16.80 -24.05 9.45
N GLU A 96 -16.68 -23.66 8.19
CA GLU A 96 -16.49 -24.53 7.02
C GLU A 96 -15.16 -25.27 7.11
N GLU A 97 -14.11 -24.53 7.47
CA GLU A 97 -12.74 -25.03 7.55
C GLU A 97 -12.37 -25.48 8.98
N LYS A 98 -13.22 -25.19 9.97
CA LYS A 98 -12.99 -25.40 11.41
C LYS A 98 -11.67 -24.76 11.89
N VAL A 99 -11.44 -23.51 11.48
CA VAL A 99 -10.23 -22.73 11.82
C VAL A 99 -10.59 -21.35 12.36
N TRP A 100 -9.68 -20.80 13.16
CA TRP A 100 -9.73 -19.41 13.59
C TRP A 100 -8.85 -18.54 12.70
N MET A 101 -9.42 -17.48 12.15
CA MET A 101 -8.70 -16.47 11.36
C MET A 101 -8.27 -15.32 12.27
N LEU A 102 -6.97 -15.21 12.53
CA LEU A 102 -6.40 -14.11 13.31
C LEU A 102 -5.21 -13.46 12.60
N PRO A 103 -4.91 -12.18 12.87
CA PRO A 103 -3.71 -11.54 12.31
C PRO A 103 -2.44 -12.34 12.64
N TYR A 104 -1.54 -12.51 11.66
CA TYR A 104 -0.29 -13.27 11.83
C TYR A 104 0.50 -12.86 13.08
N LYS A 105 0.60 -11.54 13.34
CA LYS A 105 1.27 -11.01 14.52
C LYS A 105 0.71 -11.55 15.84
N LYS A 106 -0.62 -11.70 15.92
CA LYS A 106 -1.29 -12.26 17.11
C LYS A 106 -1.10 -13.76 17.22
N ALA A 107 -1.03 -14.48 16.09
CA ALA A 107 -0.69 -15.90 16.10
C ALA A 107 0.73 -16.16 16.64
N VAL A 108 1.70 -15.32 16.27
CA VAL A 108 3.07 -15.33 16.81
C VAL A 108 3.07 -15.02 18.31
N GLU A 109 2.39 -13.94 18.72
CA GLU A 109 2.30 -13.52 20.13
C GLU A 109 1.70 -14.61 21.04
N PHE A 110 0.76 -15.40 20.53
CA PHE A 110 0.13 -16.52 21.24
C PHE A 110 0.87 -17.84 21.09
N GLY A 111 2.03 -17.88 20.41
CA GLY A 111 2.80 -19.10 20.19
C GLY A 111 2.11 -20.12 19.29
N LEU A 112 1.17 -19.69 18.45
CA LEU A 112 0.34 -20.54 17.59
C LEU A 112 0.94 -20.76 16.20
N GLU A 113 2.19 -20.37 15.97
CA GLU A 113 2.87 -20.44 14.66
C GLU A 113 2.85 -21.85 14.06
N LYS A 114 3.12 -22.87 14.89
CA LYS A 114 3.12 -24.29 14.46
C LYS A 114 1.73 -24.83 14.12
N ARG A 115 0.68 -24.06 14.43
CA ARG A 115 -0.73 -24.42 14.22
C ARG A 115 -1.36 -23.62 13.08
N ILE A 116 -0.58 -22.76 12.41
CA ILE A 116 -1.00 -22.03 11.21
C ILE A 116 -1.12 -23.02 10.04
N ILE A 117 -2.24 -22.94 9.34
CA ILE A 117 -2.50 -23.70 8.11
C ILE A 117 -2.28 -22.75 6.92
N LYS A 118 -1.49 -23.20 5.95
CA LYS A 118 -1.29 -22.54 4.66
C LYS A 118 -2.40 -22.91 3.68
#